data_AF-A0A0G4G8P2-F1
#
_entry.id   AF-A0A0G4G8P2-F1
#
_cell.length_a   1.000
_cell.length_b   1.000
_cell.length_c   1.000
_cell.angle_alpha   90.00
_cell.angle_beta   90.00
_cell.angle_gamma   90.00
#
_symmetry.space_group_name_H-M   'P 1'
#
loop_
_entity.id
_entity.type
_entity.pdbx_description
1 polymer ?
#
loop_
_entity_poly.entity_id
_entity_poly.type
_entity_poly.pdbx_seq_one_letter_code
_entity_poly.pdbx_strand_id
1 'polypeptide(L)'
;MMLSEEEQLRLALEASLEDDQTLKDNPLASSEDLCLRSDLVDVPRVPNPASHSPDGFIQQIPCCNQFFRLYHQIIKDTPAPSSLCGFFTVAFLELVLHFLKERKETAATVATSEGATPHAPLLEADLDRLLAILKDHNSALPLVTKWARFVADSRRKYLSEHPAEFPNERSRTEYLKAWVANYEISDMIKSLLIEKGAEYGESSGSGGVLLDSVFFVRFNQWPQREVATHEERQRLEQEKRFGGEFKRDTGESLFPPGSQELFLESFDLAVKEGKTEASSFFSTAEEFLQKIKEKGKGVSDEGGKTGEGNSLRLLAMDLNGHFAFALMFRDPAALTPRFLLYNTTNTKYIRTTRSVGWAFDLFCENVCHAAD
;
A
#
# COMPACT_ATOMS: atom_id res chain seq x y z
N MET A 1 6.84 -21.48 -1.04
CA MET A 1 7.45 -21.89 0.23
C MET A 1 7.41 -20.64 1.09
N MET A 2 6.59 -20.63 2.13
CA MET A 2 6.44 -19.48 3.01
C MET A 2 7.48 -19.63 4.12
N LEU A 3 8.29 -18.61 4.35
CA LEU A 3 9.30 -18.63 5.41
C LEU A 3 8.59 -18.67 6.77
N SER A 4 9.11 -19.43 7.75
CA SER A 4 8.61 -19.36 9.14
C SER A 4 8.82 -17.95 9.72
N GLU A 5 8.07 -17.53 10.74
CA GLU A 5 8.22 -16.20 11.35
C GLU A 5 9.65 -15.95 11.85
N GLU A 6 10.30 -16.97 12.41
CA GLU A 6 11.69 -16.90 12.84
C GLU A 6 12.66 -16.80 11.66
N GLU A 7 12.39 -17.47 10.52
CA GLU A 7 13.18 -17.31 9.30
C GLU A 7 12.91 -15.98 8.59
N GLN A 8 11.68 -15.47 8.61
CA GLN A 8 11.34 -14.14 8.12
C GLN A 8 12.06 -13.08 8.96
N LEU A 9 12.05 -13.23 10.29
CA LEU A 9 12.80 -12.38 11.20
C LEU A 9 14.30 -12.51 10.96
N ARG A 10 14.83 -13.73 10.79
CA ARG A 10 16.25 -13.97 10.51
C ARG A 10 16.65 -13.35 9.17
N LEU A 11 15.88 -13.53 8.10
CA LEU A 11 16.18 -12.98 6.78
C LEU A 11 15.99 -11.47 6.75
N ALA A 12 14.98 -10.93 7.44
CA ALA A 12 14.81 -9.50 7.61
C ALA A 12 15.97 -8.91 8.41
N LEU A 13 16.42 -9.57 9.48
CA LEU A 13 17.57 -9.17 10.27
C LEU A 13 18.89 -9.33 9.50
N GLU A 14 19.08 -10.40 8.73
CA GLU A 14 20.27 -10.63 7.91
C GLU A 14 20.35 -9.63 6.76
N ALA A 15 19.25 -9.40 6.04
CA ALA A 15 19.17 -8.32 5.06
C ALA A 15 19.41 -6.95 5.71
N SER A 16 18.84 -6.73 6.90
CA SER A 16 19.04 -5.51 7.68
C SER A 16 20.50 -5.37 8.18
N LEU A 17 21.19 -6.46 8.51
CA LEU A 17 22.58 -6.50 8.99
C LEU A 17 23.60 -6.37 7.85
N GLU A 18 23.32 -6.95 6.68
CA GLU A 18 24.08 -6.72 5.44
C GLU A 18 23.95 -5.26 5.00
N ASP A 19 22.76 -4.68 5.14
CA ASP A 19 22.51 -3.24 4.99
C ASP A 19 23.28 -2.43 6.06
N ASP A 20 23.30 -2.87 7.32
CA ASP A 20 23.89 -2.17 8.48
C ASP A 20 25.43 -1.98 8.40
N GLN A 21 26.18 -2.87 7.73
CA GLN A 21 27.64 -2.72 7.64
C GLN A 21 28.11 -1.74 6.55
N THR A 22 27.30 -1.49 5.53
CA THR A 22 27.66 -0.61 4.40
C THR A 22 26.87 0.71 4.39
N LEU A 23 25.74 0.80 5.13
CA LEU A 23 24.78 1.91 5.00
C LEU A 23 24.52 2.70 6.29
N LYS A 24 25.25 2.45 7.38
CA LYS A 24 25.15 3.27 8.60
C LYS A 24 25.24 4.78 8.34
N ASP A 25 25.94 5.16 7.27
CA ASP A 25 26.15 6.55 6.87
C ASP A 25 25.47 6.93 5.53
N ASN A 26 24.81 5.99 4.84
CA ASN A 26 24.10 6.29 3.59
C ASN A 26 22.59 6.11 3.77
N PRO A 27 21.80 7.19 3.72
CA PRO A 27 20.37 7.12 3.93
C PRO A 27 19.60 6.57 2.72
N LEU A 28 20.26 6.40 1.56
CA LEU A 28 19.68 5.88 0.33
C LEU A 28 20.06 4.41 0.12
N ALA A 29 19.06 3.59 -0.17
CA ALA A 29 19.25 2.21 -0.60
C ALA A 29 19.83 2.17 -2.05
N SER A 30 20.68 1.18 -2.34
CA SER A 30 21.53 1.11 -3.52
C SER A 30 20.98 0.15 -4.57
N SER A 31 20.75 0.71 -5.76
CA SER A 31 20.27 0.13 -7.02
C SER A 31 18.75 0.06 -7.18
N GLU A 32 18.27 0.83 -8.17
CA GLU A 32 16.97 0.62 -8.77
C GLU A 32 16.96 -0.73 -9.50
N ASP A 33 15.81 -1.41 -9.50
CA ASP A 33 15.60 -2.61 -10.30
C ASP A 33 14.44 -2.34 -11.27
N LEU A 34 14.62 -2.69 -12.53
CA LEU A 34 13.65 -2.49 -13.59
C LEU A 34 13.49 -3.80 -14.35
N CYS A 35 12.25 -4.17 -14.62
CA CYS A 35 11.93 -5.30 -15.47
C CYS A 35 10.63 -5.05 -16.24
N LEU A 36 10.45 -5.81 -17.32
CA LEU A 36 9.14 -5.94 -17.93
C LEU A 36 8.29 -6.90 -17.10
N ARG A 37 6.97 -6.70 -17.12
CA ARG A 37 6.05 -7.67 -16.50
C ARG A 37 6.24 -9.07 -17.09
N SER A 38 6.55 -9.19 -18.37
CA SER A 38 6.84 -10.45 -19.05
C SER A 38 8.08 -11.18 -18.51
N ASP A 39 9.02 -10.48 -17.86
CA ASP A 39 10.23 -11.07 -17.27
C ASP A 39 9.97 -11.74 -15.91
N LEU A 40 8.79 -11.54 -15.30
CA LEU A 40 8.41 -12.13 -14.02
C LEU A 40 7.82 -13.55 -14.21
N VAL A 41 8.68 -14.49 -14.63
CA VAL A 41 8.31 -15.84 -15.08
C VAL A 41 7.64 -16.69 -13.99
N ASP A 42 8.00 -16.47 -12.72
CA ASP A 42 7.56 -17.32 -11.59
C ASP A 42 6.32 -16.80 -10.83
N VAL A 43 5.70 -15.72 -11.31
CA VAL A 43 4.49 -15.17 -10.71
C VAL A 43 3.27 -15.62 -11.53
N PRO A 44 2.43 -16.54 -11.00
CA PRO A 44 1.20 -16.92 -11.66
C PRO A 44 0.40 -15.66 -11.99
N ARG A 45 0.01 -15.51 -13.26
CA ARG A 45 -0.89 -14.43 -13.65
C ARG A 45 -2.20 -14.60 -12.90
N VAL A 46 -2.78 -13.50 -12.44
CA VAL A 46 -4.16 -13.50 -11.95
C VAL A 46 -5.02 -14.16 -13.03
N PRO A 47 -5.82 -15.19 -12.72
CA PRO A 47 -6.70 -15.82 -13.69
C PRO A 47 -7.65 -14.77 -14.27
N ASN A 48 -7.26 -14.18 -15.39
CA ASN A 48 -8.02 -13.13 -16.01
C ASN A 48 -8.80 -13.69 -17.19
N PRO A 49 -10.13 -13.51 -17.26
CA PRO A 49 -10.90 -13.87 -18.45
C PRO A 49 -10.47 -13.09 -19.71
N ALA A 50 -9.73 -11.99 -19.60
CA ALA A 50 -9.04 -11.34 -20.71
C ALA A 50 -7.62 -11.92 -20.82
N SER A 51 -7.39 -12.82 -21.77
CA SER A 51 -6.18 -13.64 -21.88
C SER A 51 -4.86 -12.89 -22.16
N HIS A 52 -4.85 -11.55 -22.20
CA HIS A 52 -3.67 -10.76 -22.57
C HIS A 52 -3.61 -9.43 -21.81
N SER A 53 -3.25 -9.45 -20.51
CA SER A 53 -2.79 -8.22 -19.86
C SER A 53 -1.60 -7.66 -20.64
N PRO A 54 -1.63 -6.39 -21.08
CA PRO A 54 -0.56 -5.80 -21.86
C PRO A 54 0.72 -5.77 -21.02
N ASP A 55 1.85 -5.91 -21.70
CA ASP A 55 3.15 -5.80 -21.04
C ASP A 55 3.37 -4.35 -20.59
N GLY A 56 4.24 -4.17 -19.60
CA GLY A 56 4.59 -2.85 -19.08
C GLY A 56 5.76 -2.92 -18.12
N PHE A 57 6.13 -1.77 -17.58
CA PHE A 57 7.34 -1.64 -16.79
C PHE A 57 7.02 -1.74 -15.30
N ILE A 58 7.81 -2.54 -14.59
CA ILE A 58 7.82 -2.62 -13.13
C ILE A 58 9.19 -2.16 -12.66
N GLN A 59 9.22 -1.10 -11.87
CA GLN A 59 10.44 -0.51 -11.33
C GLN A 59 10.37 -0.49 -9.81
N GLN A 60 11.43 -0.96 -9.15
CA GLN A 60 11.65 -0.76 -7.73
C GLN A 60 12.59 0.42 -7.52
N ILE A 61 12.18 1.36 -6.68
CA ILE A 61 12.93 2.57 -6.38
C ILE A 61 13.20 2.62 -4.87
N PRO A 62 14.46 2.46 -4.45
CA PRO A 62 14.83 2.70 -3.06
C PRO A 62 14.70 4.18 -2.71
N CYS A 63 13.81 4.48 -1.76
CA CYS A 63 13.56 5.85 -1.30
C CYS A 63 14.31 6.19 -0.02
N CYS A 64 14.36 5.25 0.92
CA CYS A 64 15.05 5.45 2.19
C CYS A 64 15.56 4.12 2.73
N ASN A 65 16.49 4.18 3.66
CA ASN A 65 16.87 3.03 4.48
C ASN A 65 16.13 3.13 5.82
N GLN A 66 15.11 2.30 6.06
CA GLN A 66 14.35 2.33 7.32
C GLN A 66 15.19 2.04 8.57
N PHE A 67 16.37 1.43 8.41
CA PHE A 67 17.32 1.15 9.48
C PHE A 67 18.34 2.27 9.69
N PHE A 68 18.21 3.38 8.96
CA PHE A 68 19.10 4.52 9.13
C PHE A 68 18.99 5.08 10.55
N ARG A 69 20.14 5.40 11.16
CA ARG A 69 20.26 5.77 12.58
C ARG A 69 19.37 6.94 13.00
N LEU A 70 19.03 7.84 12.07
CA LEU A 70 18.10 8.95 12.30
C LEU A 70 16.74 8.45 12.85
N TYR A 71 16.31 7.26 12.44
CA TYR A 71 15.00 6.71 12.81
C TYR A 71 15.00 5.97 14.15
N HIS A 72 16.18 5.66 14.72
CA HIS A 72 16.27 5.01 16.02
C HIS A 72 15.61 5.83 17.13
N GLN A 73 15.64 7.16 17.00
CA GLN A 73 14.99 8.05 17.95
C GLN A 73 13.45 7.89 17.92
N ILE A 74 12.86 7.70 16.73
CA ILE A 74 11.42 7.42 16.61
C ILE A 74 11.09 6.10 17.32
N ILE A 75 11.84 5.03 17.04
CA ILE A 75 11.63 3.71 17.66
C ILE A 75 11.69 3.83 19.19
N LYS A 76 12.64 4.60 19.71
CA LYS A 76 12.80 4.86 21.14
C LYS A 76 11.63 5.65 21.74
N ASP A 77 11.14 6.67 21.04
CA ASP A 77 10.13 7.60 21.56
C ASP A 77 8.70 7.10 21.41
N THR A 78 8.44 6.20 20.46
CA THR A 78 7.07 5.77 20.08
C THR A 78 6.75 4.33 20.46
N PRO A 79 7.47 3.74 21.44
CA PRO A 79 7.68 2.28 21.59
C PRO A 79 7.30 1.42 20.38
N ALA A 80 7.63 1.88 19.17
CA ALA A 80 7.20 1.27 17.93
C ALA A 80 8.04 0.02 17.64
N PRO A 81 7.57 -0.86 16.72
CA PRO A 81 8.40 -1.91 16.18
C PRO A 81 9.74 -1.41 15.65
N SER A 82 10.74 -2.29 15.64
CA SER A 82 12.06 -2.02 15.06
C SER A 82 12.02 -1.79 13.54
N SER A 83 10.98 -2.30 12.86
CA SER A 83 10.72 -2.08 11.44
C SER A 83 9.74 -0.92 11.25
N LEU A 84 10.06 0.00 10.35
CA LEU A 84 9.29 1.22 10.10
C LEU A 84 8.61 1.24 8.73
N CYS A 85 8.79 0.20 7.91
CA CYS A 85 8.29 0.14 6.54
C CYS A 85 6.77 0.38 6.42
N GLY A 86 5.99 -0.10 7.39
CA GLY A 86 4.54 0.16 7.47
C GLY A 86 4.23 1.66 7.62
N PHE A 87 4.94 2.34 8.52
CA PHE A 87 4.77 3.78 8.74
C PHE A 87 5.25 4.60 7.53
N PHE A 88 6.34 4.18 6.89
CA PHE A 88 6.80 4.80 5.64
C PHE A 88 5.80 4.64 4.51
N THR A 89 5.18 3.46 4.38
CA THR A 89 4.18 3.21 3.33
C THR A 89 3.02 4.19 3.42
N VAL A 90 2.48 4.41 4.62
CA VAL A 90 1.38 5.38 4.83
C VAL A 90 1.88 6.84 4.75
N ALA A 91 3.09 7.13 5.23
CA ALA A 91 3.69 8.46 5.08
C ALA A 91 3.90 8.84 3.61
N PHE A 92 4.40 7.92 2.78
CA PHE A 92 4.58 8.10 1.35
C PHE A 92 3.24 8.30 0.64
N LEU A 93 2.23 7.51 1.01
CA LEU A 93 0.87 7.71 0.52
C LEU A 93 0.35 9.13 0.84
N GLU A 94 0.56 9.62 2.07
CA GLU A 94 0.18 10.98 2.47
C GLU A 94 0.92 12.08 1.67
N LEU A 95 2.24 11.91 1.45
CA LEU A 95 3.04 12.84 0.64
C LEU A 95 2.56 12.87 -0.82
N VAL A 96 2.25 11.72 -1.40
CA VAL A 96 1.77 11.62 -2.79
C VAL A 96 0.38 12.27 -2.92
N LEU A 97 -0.52 12.04 -1.96
CA LEU A 97 -1.83 12.71 -1.96
C LEU A 97 -1.70 14.23 -1.91
N HIS A 98 -0.78 14.74 -1.08
CA HIS A 98 -0.50 16.18 -1.01
C HIS A 98 0.06 16.71 -2.34
N PHE A 99 1.05 16.04 -2.92
CA PHE A 99 1.63 16.39 -4.22
C PHE A 99 0.56 16.46 -5.33
N LEU A 100 -0.33 15.46 -5.38
CA LEU A 100 -1.39 15.39 -6.40
C LEU A 100 -2.43 16.51 -6.22
N LYS A 101 -2.73 16.90 -4.97
CA LYS A 101 -3.57 18.07 -4.69
C LYS A 101 -2.92 19.36 -5.19
N GLU A 102 -1.67 19.64 -4.81
CA GLU A 102 -0.95 20.84 -5.26
C GLU A 102 -0.89 20.92 -6.80
N ARG A 103 -0.64 19.77 -7.44
CA ARG A 103 -0.61 19.64 -8.90
C ARG A 103 -1.95 20.02 -9.52
N LYS A 104 -3.06 19.51 -8.95
CA LYS A 104 -4.43 19.84 -9.41
C LYS A 104 -4.74 21.32 -9.24
N GLU A 105 -4.36 21.92 -8.12
CA GLU A 105 -4.57 23.36 -7.85
C GLU A 105 -3.75 24.26 -8.80
N THR A 106 -2.51 23.86 -9.07
CA THR A 106 -1.64 24.55 -10.05
C THR A 106 -2.24 24.47 -11.44
N ALA A 107 -2.69 23.27 -11.87
CA ALA A 107 -3.33 23.08 -13.15
C ALA A 107 -4.62 23.91 -13.28
N ALA A 108 -5.45 23.98 -12.23
CA ALA A 108 -6.67 24.79 -12.22
C ALA A 108 -6.39 26.29 -12.37
N THR A 109 -5.27 26.77 -11.84
CA THR A 109 -4.86 28.18 -11.97
C THR A 109 -4.47 28.52 -13.41
N VAL A 110 -3.78 27.60 -14.10
CA VAL A 110 -3.35 27.76 -15.51
C VAL A 110 -4.52 27.56 -16.49
N ALA A 111 -5.44 26.66 -16.16
CA ALA A 111 -6.59 26.25 -16.98
C ALA A 111 -7.67 27.32 -17.19
N THR A 112 -7.54 28.51 -16.58
CA THR A 112 -8.42 29.66 -16.87
C THR A 112 -8.35 30.12 -18.34
N SER A 113 -7.43 29.55 -19.12
CA SER A 113 -7.36 29.60 -20.58
C SER A 113 -7.74 28.23 -21.18
N GLU A 114 -8.98 28.12 -21.65
CA GLU A 114 -9.54 27.06 -22.53
C GLU A 114 -9.15 25.58 -22.26
N GLY A 115 -9.98 24.88 -21.47
CA GLY A 115 -10.24 23.45 -21.67
C GLY A 115 -9.35 22.41 -20.98
N ALA A 116 -8.61 22.77 -19.92
CA ALA A 116 -7.77 21.78 -19.24
C ALA A 116 -8.58 20.67 -18.55
N THR A 117 -8.14 19.42 -18.74
CA THR A 117 -8.70 18.26 -18.06
C THR A 117 -8.13 18.14 -16.63
N PRO A 118 -8.97 17.94 -15.60
CA PRO A 118 -8.54 17.85 -14.19
C PRO A 118 -7.66 16.64 -13.87
N HIS A 119 -7.41 15.74 -14.84
CA HIS A 119 -6.63 14.52 -14.70
C HIS A 119 -5.47 14.46 -15.70
N ALA A 120 -4.67 15.53 -15.78
CA ALA A 120 -3.47 15.52 -16.60
C ALA A 120 -2.57 14.31 -16.25
N PRO A 121 -2.08 13.55 -17.25
CA PRO A 121 -1.25 12.37 -17.01
C PRO A 121 0.05 12.77 -16.30
N LEU A 122 0.61 11.90 -15.45
CA LEU A 122 1.89 12.16 -14.80
C LEU A 122 3.01 12.22 -15.86
N LEU A 123 3.77 13.31 -15.84
CA LEU A 123 4.93 13.51 -16.71
C LEU A 123 6.21 13.10 -16.00
N GLU A 124 7.30 12.89 -16.73
CA GLU A 124 8.59 12.51 -16.12
C GLU A 124 9.07 13.54 -15.07
N ALA A 125 8.85 14.84 -15.31
CA ALA A 125 9.15 15.89 -14.34
C ALA A 125 8.31 15.79 -13.06
N ASP A 126 7.08 15.26 -13.15
CA ASP A 126 6.26 14.98 -11.96
C ASP A 126 6.84 13.80 -11.17
N LEU A 127 7.34 12.76 -11.87
CA LEU A 127 7.97 11.58 -11.26
C LEU A 127 9.28 11.96 -10.55
N ASP A 128 10.12 12.80 -11.18
CA ASP A 128 11.34 13.33 -10.58
C ASP A 128 11.04 14.13 -9.30
N ARG A 129 10.04 15.01 -9.36
CA ARG A 129 9.62 15.82 -8.20
C ARG A 129 9.06 14.92 -7.10
N LEU A 130 8.24 13.94 -7.44
CA LEU A 130 7.70 12.98 -6.48
C LEU A 130 8.82 12.18 -5.81
N LEU A 131 9.77 11.67 -6.59
CA LEU A 131 10.91 10.93 -6.07
C LEU A 131 11.77 11.78 -5.12
N ALA A 132 11.98 13.06 -5.45
CA ALA A 132 12.68 13.99 -4.57
C ALA A 132 11.94 14.18 -3.22
N ILE A 133 10.60 14.29 -3.24
CA ILE A 133 9.78 14.39 -2.03
C ILE A 133 9.88 13.11 -1.19
N LEU A 134 9.78 11.94 -1.82
CA LEU A 134 9.83 10.64 -1.13
C LEU A 134 11.22 10.33 -0.54
N LYS A 135 12.29 10.87 -1.15
CA LYS A 135 13.67 10.79 -0.64
C LYS A 135 14.00 11.87 0.41
N ASP A 136 13.16 12.89 0.57
CA ASP A 136 13.40 13.93 1.58
C ASP A 136 12.99 13.46 2.97
N HIS A 137 14.00 13.12 3.78
CA HIS A 137 13.83 12.71 5.16
C HIS A 137 13.10 13.77 6.00
N ASN A 138 13.27 15.06 5.73
CA ASN A 138 12.62 16.11 6.52
C ASN A 138 11.11 16.14 6.28
N SER A 139 10.68 15.81 5.07
CA SER A 139 9.26 15.65 4.73
C SER A 139 8.67 14.34 5.28
N ALA A 140 9.41 13.22 5.18
CA ALA A 140 8.91 11.91 5.61
C ALA A 140 8.90 11.72 7.14
N LEU A 141 9.92 12.20 7.86
CA LEU A 141 10.12 11.91 9.29
C LEU A 141 8.96 12.35 10.20
N PRO A 142 8.36 13.55 10.04
CA PRO A 142 7.20 13.95 10.84
C PRO A 142 6.00 13.03 10.62
N LEU A 143 5.76 12.60 9.38
CA LEU A 143 4.65 11.71 9.03
C LEU A 143 4.88 10.29 9.54
N VAL A 144 6.11 9.75 9.41
CA VAL A 144 6.47 8.46 10.03
C VAL A 144 6.27 8.50 11.54
N THR A 145 6.67 9.60 12.19
CA THR A 145 6.46 9.78 13.64
C THR A 145 4.98 9.84 14.01
N LYS A 146 4.16 10.56 13.22
CA LYS A 146 2.70 10.61 13.37
C LYS A 146 2.10 9.21 13.34
N TRP A 147 2.42 8.42 12.33
CA TRP A 147 1.88 7.08 12.15
C TRP A 147 2.40 6.06 13.19
N ALA A 148 3.66 6.17 13.60
CA ALA A 148 4.21 5.38 14.70
C ALA A 148 3.48 5.65 16.03
N ARG A 149 3.18 6.93 16.33
CA ARG A 149 2.38 7.31 17.51
C ARG A 149 0.95 6.79 17.42
N PHE A 150 0.32 6.87 16.26
CA PHE A 150 -1.04 6.34 16.04
C PHE A 150 -1.14 4.88 16.47
N VAL A 151 -0.22 4.03 16.01
CA VAL A 151 -0.18 2.61 16.39
C VAL A 151 0.14 2.42 17.87
N ALA A 152 1.13 3.16 18.39
CA ALA A 152 1.50 3.09 19.80
C ALA A 152 0.33 3.43 20.74
N ASP A 153 -0.45 4.45 20.40
CA ASP A 153 -1.60 4.89 21.20
C ASP A 153 -2.76 3.87 21.10
N SER A 154 -2.98 3.30 19.92
CA SER A 154 -3.94 2.20 19.72
C SER A 154 -3.60 0.99 20.60
N ARG A 155 -2.34 0.53 20.57
CA ARG A 155 -1.87 -0.59 21.39
C ARG A 155 -1.93 -0.30 22.88
N ARG A 156 -1.55 0.91 23.33
CA ARG A 156 -1.68 1.31 24.74
C ARG A 156 -3.13 1.30 25.20
N LYS A 157 -4.05 1.76 24.35
CA LYS A 157 -5.48 1.70 24.65
C LYS A 157 -5.91 0.26 24.84
N TYR A 158 -5.54 -0.65 23.93
CA TYR A 158 -5.88 -2.06 24.07
C TYR A 158 -5.32 -2.71 25.35
N LEU A 159 -4.04 -2.45 25.67
CA LEU A 159 -3.42 -2.88 26.93
C LEU A 159 -4.21 -2.44 28.15
N SER A 160 -4.73 -1.21 28.14
CA SER A 160 -5.52 -0.65 29.25
C SER A 160 -6.90 -1.29 29.37
N GLU A 161 -7.51 -1.69 28.24
CA GLU A 161 -8.82 -2.32 28.17
C GLU A 161 -8.76 -3.84 28.45
N HIS A 162 -7.60 -4.49 28.23
CA HIS A 162 -7.43 -5.95 28.33
C HIS A 162 -6.26 -6.36 29.26
N PRO A 163 -6.15 -5.84 30.49
CA PRO A 163 -4.99 -6.09 31.35
C PRO A 163 -4.77 -7.58 31.69
N ALA A 164 -5.82 -8.40 31.64
CA ALA A 164 -5.76 -9.84 31.91
C ALA A 164 -5.01 -10.63 30.82
N GLU A 165 -4.93 -10.12 29.59
CA GLU A 165 -4.17 -10.74 28.49
C GLU A 165 -2.66 -10.50 28.61
N PHE A 166 -2.24 -9.56 29.48
CA PHE A 166 -0.85 -9.13 29.62
C PHE A 166 -0.39 -9.23 31.08
N PRO A 167 -0.14 -10.46 31.58
CA PRO A 167 0.07 -10.75 33.00
C PRO A 167 1.37 -10.15 33.58
N ASN A 168 2.29 -9.71 32.74
CA ASN A 168 3.58 -9.17 33.17
C ASN A 168 4.11 -8.09 32.21
N GLU A 169 5.05 -7.27 32.70
CA GLU A 169 5.63 -6.16 31.95
C GLU A 169 6.34 -6.60 30.66
N ARG A 170 6.88 -7.81 30.65
CA ARG A 170 7.52 -8.39 29.46
C ARG A 170 6.49 -8.57 28.33
N SER A 171 5.36 -9.22 28.58
CA SER A 171 4.30 -9.40 27.56
C SER A 171 3.76 -8.06 27.02
N ARG A 172 3.65 -7.05 27.87
CA ARG A 172 3.26 -5.68 27.47
C ARG A 172 4.30 -5.05 26.55
N THR A 173 5.58 -5.19 26.91
CA THR A 173 6.69 -4.67 26.11
C THR A 173 6.81 -5.39 24.77
N GLU A 174 6.67 -6.71 24.74
CA GLU A 174 6.69 -7.52 23.53
C GLU A 174 5.55 -7.11 22.58
N TYR A 175 4.34 -6.97 23.10
CA TYR A 175 3.18 -6.51 22.32
C TYR A 175 3.36 -5.09 21.75
N LEU A 176 3.84 -4.13 22.55
CA LEU A 176 4.10 -2.78 22.06
C LEU A 176 5.13 -2.75 20.93
N LYS A 177 6.14 -3.63 20.99
CA LYS A 177 7.23 -3.72 20.02
C LYS A 177 6.98 -4.69 18.87
N ALA A 178 5.85 -5.39 18.85
CA ALA A 178 5.49 -6.31 17.77
C ALA A 178 5.46 -5.56 16.44
N TRP A 179 5.72 -6.27 15.33
CA TRP A 179 5.66 -5.67 14.00
C TRP A 179 4.29 -5.06 13.71
N VAL A 180 4.27 -4.10 12.78
CA VAL A 180 3.01 -3.51 12.35
C VAL A 180 2.20 -4.57 11.62
N ALA A 181 1.00 -4.85 12.07
CA ALA A 181 0.12 -5.83 11.44
C ALA A 181 -0.65 -5.19 10.27
N ASN A 182 -1.14 -6.02 9.34
CA ASN A 182 -1.88 -5.52 8.19
C ASN A 182 -3.14 -4.71 8.61
N TYR A 183 -3.85 -5.11 9.67
CA TYR A 183 -5.02 -4.33 10.14
C TYR A 183 -4.63 -2.94 10.65
N GLU A 184 -3.41 -2.76 11.16
CA GLU A 184 -2.91 -1.46 11.62
C GLU A 184 -2.60 -0.56 10.42
N ILE A 185 -2.05 -1.12 9.33
CA ILE A 185 -1.91 -0.39 8.05
C ILE A 185 -3.28 0.06 7.55
N SER A 186 -4.27 -0.83 7.54
CA SER A 186 -5.65 -0.51 7.16
C SER A 186 -6.25 0.61 8.02
N ASP A 187 -6.06 0.56 9.34
CA ASP A 187 -6.55 1.58 10.27
C ASP A 187 -5.85 2.94 10.07
N MET A 188 -4.55 2.94 9.80
CA MET A 188 -3.80 4.16 9.43
C MET A 188 -4.28 4.76 8.11
N ILE A 189 -4.47 3.94 7.06
CA ILE A 189 -4.99 4.42 5.76
C ILE A 189 -6.39 5.03 5.94
N LYS A 190 -7.28 4.38 6.69
CA LYS A 190 -8.61 4.95 7.00
C LYS A 190 -8.51 6.30 7.70
N SER A 191 -7.65 6.43 8.71
CA SER A 191 -7.42 7.71 9.39
C SER A 191 -6.93 8.78 8.42
N LEU A 192 -5.95 8.44 7.57
CA LEU A 192 -5.44 9.33 6.53
C LEU A 192 -6.56 9.79 5.59
N LEU A 193 -7.36 8.85 5.08
CA LEU A 193 -8.44 9.15 4.14
C LEU A 193 -9.56 9.98 4.78
N ILE A 194 -9.86 9.80 6.06
CA ILE A 194 -10.81 10.66 6.81
C ILE A 194 -10.25 12.08 6.92
N GLU A 195 -8.99 12.22 7.35
CA GLU A 195 -8.31 13.51 7.49
C GLU A 195 -8.25 14.25 6.14
N LYS A 196 -7.86 13.55 5.08
CA LYS A 196 -7.79 14.13 3.72
C LYS A 196 -9.15 14.32 3.08
N GLY A 197 -10.12 13.48 3.38
CA GLY A 197 -11.50 13.63 2.92
C GLY A 197 -12.10 14.96 3.39
N ALA A 198 -11.85 15.35 4.65
CA ALA A 198 -12.26 16.66 5.17
C ALA A 198 -11.46 17.82 4.54
N GLU A 199 -10.17 17.61 4.25
CA GLU A 199 -9.32 18.64 3.62
C GLU A 199 -9.62 18.84 2.13
N TYR A 200 -10.05 17.79 1.43
CA TYR A 200 -10.20 17.75 -0.03
C TYR A 200 -11.67 17.80 -0.46
N GLY A 201 -12.60 17.52 0.46
CA GLY A 201 -14.03 17.39 0.19
C GLY A 201 -14.86 18.44 0.92
N GLU A 202 -15.33 19.45 0.18
CA GLU A 202 -16.65 20.04 0.44
C GLU A 202 -17.20 20.87 -0.75
N SER A 203 -16.36 21.41 -1.65
CA SER A 203 -16.89 22.43 -2.61
C SER A 203 -17.09 21.99 -4.06
N SER A 204 -16.66 20.80 -4.48
CA SER A 204 -16.87 20.35 -5.85
C SER A 204 -16.75 18.83 -5.94
N GLY A 205 -17.73 18.14 -6.54
CA GLY A 205 -17.83 16.67 -6.64
C GLY A 205 -16.66 15.93 -7.33
N SER A 206 -15.48 16.55 -7.46
CA SER A 206 -14.25 16.02 -8.03
C SER A 206 -13.16 15.65 -7.00
N GLY A 207 -13.34 16.00 -5.71
CA GLY A 207 -12.37 15.68 -4.65
C GLY A 207 -12.29 14.19 -4.30
N GLY A 208 -13.41 13.47 -4.42
CA GLY A 208 -13.49 12.03 -4.12
C GLY A 208 -12.62 11.16 -5.03
N VAL A 209 -12.41 11.57 -6.29
CA VAL A 209 -11.72 10.75 -7.30
C VAL A 209 -10.28 10.38 -6.92
N LEU A 210 -9.58 11.27 -6.18
CA LEU A 210 -8.21 11.01 -5.75
C LEU A 210 -8.17 9.96 -4.63
N LEU A 211 -9.12 10.03 -3.69
CA LEU A 211 -9.17 9.13 -2.54
C LEU A 211 -9.69 7.75 -2.94
N ASP A 212 -10.58 7.69 -3.94
CA ASP A 212 -11.03 6.43 -4.59
C ASP A 212 -9.90 5.68 -5.32
N SER A 213 -8.72 6.30 -5.46
CA SER A 213 -7.56 5.70 -6.10
C SER A 213 -6.61 5.00 -5.10
N VAL A 214 -6.95 4.98 -3.82
CA VAL A 214 -6.14 4.35 -2.76
C VAL A 214 -6.59 2.92 -2.50
N PHE A 215 -5.65 1.98 -2.57
CA PHE A 215 -5.88 0.57 -2.29
C PHE A 215 -4.78 -0.02 -1.41
N PHE A 216 -5.08 -1.13 -0.77
CA PHE A 216 -4.11 -1.92 -0.04
C PHE A 216 -4.13 -3.38 -0.54
N VAL A 217 -3.04 -3.78 -1.21
CA VAL A 217 -2.82 -5.17 -1.64
C VAL A 217 -2.17 -5.91 -0.48
N ARG A 218 -2.80 -6.96 0.04
CA ARG A 218 -2.28 -7.68 1.20
C ARG A 218 -2.40 -9.19 1.12
N PHE A 219 -1.50 -9.88 1.82
CA PHE A 219 -1.58 -11.32 1.99
C PHE A 219 -2.75 -11.69 2.89
N ASN A 220 -3.37 -12.82 2.57
CA ASN A 220 -4.38 -13.44 3.40
C ASN A 220 -3.73 -14.09 4.62
N GLN A 221 -4.01 -13.52 5.79
CA GLN A 221 -3.53 -13.96 7.07
C GLN A 221 -4.54 -14.86 7.80
N TRP A 222 -5.70 -15.17 7.20
CA TRP A 222 -6.65 -16.13 7.77
C TRP A 222 -6.03 -17.46 8.20
N PRO A 223 -5.10 -18.08 7.43
CA PRO A 223 -4.40 -19.28 7.90
C PRO A 223 -3.77 -19.11 9.29
N GLN A 224 -3.17 -17.95 9.56
CA GLN A 224 -2.45 -17.65 10.81
C GLN A 224 -3.38 -17.40 12.00
N ARG A 225 -4.70 -17.42 11.79
CA ARG A 225 -5.72 -17.12 12.81
C ARG A 225 -5.63 -17.95 14.09
N GLU A 226 -5.14 -19.19 14.00
CA GLU A 226 -5.02 -20.07 15.17
C GLU A 226 -3.88 -19.66 16.11
N VAL A 227 -2.82 -19.06 15.57
CA VAL A 227 -1.62 -18.63 16.30
C VAL A 227 -1.60 -17.13 16.57
N ALA A 228 -2.40 -16.34 15.84
CA ALA A 228 -2.61 -14.92 16.10
C ALA A 228 -3.14 -14.67 17.53
N THR A 229 -2.72 -13.55 18.11
CA THR A 229 -3.08 -13.12 19.47
C THR A 229 -3.89 -11.82 19.46
N HIS A 230 -4.49 -11.46 20.60
CA HIS A 230 -5.05 -10.12 20.85
C HIS A 230 -6.05 -9.64 19.78
N GLU A 231 -5.96 -8.38 19.35
CA GLU A 231 -6.86 -7.81 18.33
C GLU A 231 -6.67 -8.44 16.96
N GLU A 232 -5.43 -8.80 16.60
CA GLU A 232 -5.14 -9.42 15.31
C GLU A 232 -6.03 -10.66 15.12
N ARG A 233 -6.08 -11.52 16.14
CA ARG A 233 -6.97 -12.68 16.16
C ARG A 233 -8.42 -12.30 15.92
N GLN A 234 -8.93 -11.24 16.52
CA GLN A 234 -10.32 -10.83 16.32
C GLN A 234 -10.54 -10.26 14.90
N ARG A 235 -9.59 -9.47 14.40
CA ARG A 235 -9.66 -8.82 13.09
C ARG A 235 -9.60 -9.81 11.94
N LEU A 236 -8.83 -10.88 12.08
CA LEU A 236 -8.70 -11.93 11.05
C LEU A 236 -10.03 -12.64 10.72
N GLU A 237 -11.06 -12.57 11.58
CA GLU A 237 -12.41 -13.07 11.22
C GLU A 237 -12.97 -12.42 9.94
N GLN A 238 -12.55 -11.20 9.62
CA GLN A 238 -12.93 -10.51 8.38
C GLN A 238 -12.37 -11.20 7.13
N GLU A 239 -11.25 -11.93 7.28
CA GLU A 239 -10.55 -12.62 6.20
C GLU A 239 -10.99 -14.07 6.02
N LYS A 240 -11.84 -14.60 6.92
CA LYS A 240 -12.32 -15.99 6.89
C LYS A 240 -12.84 -16.43 5.52
N ARG A 241 -13.49 -15.51 4.80
CA ARG A 241 -14.05 -15.76 3.46
C ARG A 241 -13.01 -16.09 2.39
N PHE A 242 -11.74 -15.76 2.62
CA PHE A 242 -10.64 -16.01 1.69
C PHE A 242 -9.98 -17.37 1.89
N GLY A 243 -10.35 -18.09 2.96
CA GLY A 243 -9.91 -19.46 3.19
C GLY A 243 -8.40 -19.58 3.46
N GLY A 244 -7.87 -20.78 3.22
CA GLY A 244 -6.50 -21.15 3.53
C GLY A 244 -6.35 -21.90 4.87
N GLU A 245 -5.23 -22.59 5.01
CA GLU A 245 -4.92 -23.48 6.12
C GLU A 245 -3.49 -23.25 6.61
N PHE A 246 -3.23 -23.31 7.91
CA PHE A 246 -1.88 -23.18 8.46
C PHE A 246 -1.35 -24.54 8.90
N LYS A 247 -0.23 -24.94 8.30
CA LYS A 247 0.49 -26.16 8.64
C LYS A 247 1.43 -25.90 9.80
N ARG A 248 0.99 -26.25 11.01
CA ARG A 248 1.78 -26.05 12.24
C ARG A 248 3.14 -26.76 12.23
N ASP A 249 3.25 -27.86 11.50
CA ASP A 249 4.48 -28.64 11.35
C ASP A 249 5.55 -27.93 10.52
N THR A 250 5.15 -27.16 9.51
CA THR A 250 6.07 -26.42 8.64
C THR A 250 6.08 -24.91 8.90
N GLY A 251 5.10 -24.39 9.62
CA GLY A 251 4.86 -22.95 9.75
C GLY A 251 4.35 -22.31 8.46
N GLU A 252 3.94 -23.10 7.46
CA GLU A 252 3.51 -22.59 6.16
C GLU A 252 1.99 -22.39 6.08
N SER A 253 1.57 -21.30 5.47
CA SER A 253 0.20 -21.16 5.00
C SER A 253 0.02 -21.86 3.65
N LEU A 254 -1.06 -22.62 3.53
CA LEU A 254 -1.51 -23.25 2.30
C LEU A 254 -2.81 -22.60 1.82
N PHE A 255 -2.90 -22.43 0.52
CA PHE A 255 -4.08 -21.89 -0.15
C PHE A 255 -4.63 -22.94 -1.12
N PRO A 256 -5.53 -23.85 -0.67
CA PRO A 256 -6.14 -24.84 -1.54
C PRO A 256 -7.02 -24.18 -2.61
N PRO A 257 -7.43 -24.91 -3.67
CA PRO A 257 -8.30 -24.38 -4.71
C PRO A 257 -9.53 -23.67 -4.13
N GLY A 258 -9.77 -22.43 -4.57
CA GLY A 258 -10.84 -21.58 -4.09
C GLY A 258 -10.46 -20.63 -2.94
N SER A 259 -9.32 -20.86 -2.29
CA SER A 259 -8.75 -19.88 -1.34
C SER A 259 -7.98 -18.79 -2.07
N GLN A 260 -7.81 -17.64 -1.43
CA GLN A 260 -7.08 -16.50 -1.96
C GLN A 260 -5.81 -16.28 -1.13
N GLU A 261 -4.65 -16.28 -1.78
CA GLU A 261 -3.36 -15.93 -1.15
C GLU A 261 -3.24 -14.40 -0.97
N LEU A 262 -3.75 -13.65 -1.94
CA LEU A 262 -3.76 -12.19 -1.97
C LEU A 262 -5.19 -11.70 -2.15
N PHE A 263 -5.51 -10.59 -1.52
CA PHE A 263 -6.76 -9.88 -1.77
C PHE A 263 -6.53 -8.37 -1.77
N LEU A 264 -7.53 -7.65 -2.23
CA LEU A 264 -7.51 -6.21 -2.27
C LEU A 264 -8.41 -5.63 -1.18
N GLU A 265 -7.90 -4.67 -0.44
CA GLU A 265 -8.70 -3.78 0.40
C GLU A 265 -8.87 -2.44 -0.32
N SER A 266 -10.13 -2.03 -0.48
CA SER A 266 -10.53 -0.70 -0.95
C SER A 266 -11.22 0.06 0.17
N PHE A 267 -11.23 1.38 0.07
CA PHE A 267 -11.76 2.26 1.11
C PHE A 267 -12.85 3.14 0.51
N ASP A 268 -14.08 3.04 1.01
CA ASP A 268 -15.12 4.02 0.67
C ASP A 268 -15.23 5.05 1.79
N LEU A 269 -15.21 6.32 1.41
CA LEU A 269 -15.45 7.45 2.30
C LEU A 269 -16.92 7.85 2.22
N ALA A 270 -17.57 7.97 3.38
CA ALA A 270 -18.94 8.44 3.51
C ALA A 270 -19.00 9.58 4.52
N VAL A 271 -19.73 10.64 4.20
CA VAL A 271 -20.08 11.68 5.18
C VAL A 271 -21.44 11.31 5.77
N LYS A 272 -21.47 10.96 7.06
CA LYS A 272 -22.71 10.70 7.81
C LYS A 272 -22.81 11.69 8.95
N GLU A 273 -23.92 12.41 9.02
CA GLU A 273 -24.20 13.36 10.11
C GLU A 273 -23.07 14.39 10.33
N GLY A 274 -22.44 14.84 9.24
CA GLY A 274 -21.32 15.80 9.31
C GLY A 274 -19.98 15.20 9.79
N LYS A 275 -19.89 13.87 9.92
CA LYS A 275 -18.64 13.15 10.19
C LYS A 275 -18.24 12.32 8.98
N THR A 276 -16.99 12.46 8.58
CA THR A 276 -16.38 11.60 7.55
C THR A 276 -16.00 10.26 8.19
N GLU A 277 -16.56 9.18 7.64
CA GLU A 277 -16.25 7.79 7.99
C GLU A 277 -15.56 7.13 6.81
N ALA A 278 -14.56 6.28 7.07
CA ALA A 278 -13.96 5.40 6.07
C ALA A 278 -14.31 3.94 6.40
N SER A 279 -14.81 3.21 5.40
CA SER A 279 -15.12 1.78 5.50
C SER A 279 -14.23 0.97 4.58
N SER A 280 -13.71 -0.15 5.08
CA SER A 280 -12.92 -1.11 4.33
C SER A 280 -13.82 -2.10 3.59
N PHE A 281 -13.46 -2.41 2.34
CA PHE A 281 -14.07 -3.47 1.55
C PHE A 281 -12.98 -4.41 1.05
N PHE A 282 -13.07 -5.66 1.46
CA PHE A 282 -12.19 -6.71 1.01
C PHE A 282 -12.78 -7.42 -0.21
N SER A 283 -11.98 -7.56 -1.25
CA SER A 283 -12.41 -8.14 -2.52
C SER A 283 -11.38 -9.12 -3.05
N THR A 284 -11.85 -10.21 -3.65
CA THR A 284 -11.00 -11.00 -4.56
C THR A 284 -10.65 -10.17 -5.79
N ALA A 285 -9.68 -10.63 -6.59
CA ALA A 285 -9.36 -10.01 -7.87
C ALA A 285 -10.58 -9.91 -8.78
N GLU A 286 -11.37 -10.98 -8.87
CA GLU A 286 -12.56 -11.07 -9.71
C GLU A 286 -13.66 -10.10 -9.25
N GLU A 287 -13.93 -10.04 -7.94
CA GLU A 287 -14.90 -9.11 -7.37
C GLU A 287 -14.51 -7.65 -7.65
N PHE A 288 -13.22 -7.33 -7.52
CA PHE A 288 -12.70 -6.01 -7.82
C PHE A 288 -12.85 -5.64 -9.30
N LEU A 289 -12.44 -6.53 -10.20
CA LEU A 289 -12.58 -6.34 -11.65
C LEU A 289 -14.05 -6.19 -12.05
N GLN A 290 -14.95 -6.94 -11.42
CA GLN A 290 -16.39 -6.80 -11.62
C GLN A 290 -16.88 -5.42 -11.16
N LYS A 291 -16.49 -4.96 -9.96
CA LYS A 291 -16.88 -3.64 -9.43
C LYS A 291 -16.41 -2.51 -10.35
N ILE A 292 -15.21 -2.59 -10.92
CA ILE A 292 -14.74 -1.59 -11.88
C ILE A 292 -15.54 -1.63 -13.19
N LYS A 293 -15.78 -2.82 -13.74
CA LYS A 293 -16.60 -2.97 -14.96
C LYS A 293 -18.01 -2.40 -14.78
N GLU A 294 -18.60 -2.58 -13.61
CA GLU A 294 -19.92 -2.04 -13.26
C GLU A 294 -19.89 -0.52 -13.11
N LYS A 295 -18.87 0.04 -12.44
CA LYS A 295 -18.68 1.51 -12.35
C LYS A 295 -18.49 2.16 -13.72
N GLY A 296 -17.74 1.51 -14.63
CA GLY A 296 -17.51 2.02 -15.99
C GLY A 296 -18.77 2.06 -16.87
N LYS A 297 -19.71 1.13 -16.69
CA LYS A 297 -20.97 1.08 -17.47
C LYS A 297 -21.96 2.20 -17.12
N GLY A 298 -21.86 2.78 -15.93
CA GLY A 298 -22.79 3.82 -15.47
C GLY A 298 -22.54 5.23 -16.01
N VAL A 299 -21.38 5.46 -16.67
CA VAL A 299 -20.94 6.80 -17.12
C VAL A 299 -20.95 6.93 -18.65
N SER A 300 -21.70 6.07 -19.35
CA SER A 300 -21.99 6.29 -20.77
C SER A 300 -23.04 7.40 -20.92
N ASP A 301 -22.64 8.64 -20.66
CA ASP A 301 -23.42 9.82 -21.06
C ASP A 301 -23.67 9.74 -22.56
N GLU A 302 -24.88 10.08 -22.99
CA GLU A 302 -25.41 9.99 -24.37
C GLU A 302 -24.61 10.79 -25.44
N GLY A 303 -23.46 11.36 -25.07
CA GLY A 303 -22.54 12.11 -25.91
C GLY A 303 -21.26 11.38 -26.36
N GLY A 304 -21.08 10.09 -26.03
CA GLY A 304 -20.01 9.25 -26.62
C GLY A 304 -18.57 9.64 -26.26
N LYS A 305 -18.36 10.53 -25.29
CA LYS A 305 -17.04 10.74 -24.69
C LYS A 305 -16.93 9.78 -23.51
N THR A 306 -16.31 8.63 -23.75
CA THR A 306 -15.79 7.77 -22.69
C THR A 306 -14.91 8.66 -21.81
N GLY A 307 -15.35 8.95 -20.59
CA GLY A 307 -14.55 9.75 -19.67
C GLY A 307 -13.25 9.00 -19.45
N GLU A 308 -12.12 9.61 -19.83
CA GLU A 308 -10.78 9.12 -19.49
C GLU A 308 -10.72 8.98 -17.97
N GLY A 309 -11.00 7.78 -17.48
CA GLY A 309 -10.99 7.47 -16.07
C GLY A 309 -9.60 7.74 -15.54
N ASN A 310 -9.52 8.32 -14.33
CA ASN A 310 -8.24 8.52 -13.65
C ASN A 310 -7.46 7.19 -13.68
N SER A 311 -6.35 7.15 -14.41
CA SER A 311 -5.54 5.93 -14.59
C SER A 311 -4.56 5.72 -13.43
N LEU A 312 -4.48 6.69 -12.52
CA LEU A 312 -3.60 6.64 -11.37
C LEU A 312 -4.16 5.74 -10.26
N ARG A 313 -3.32 4.88 -9.70
CA ARG A 313 -3.62 4.05 -8.53
C ARG A 313 -2.49 4.21 -7.51
N LEU A 314 -2.87 4.42 -6.27
CA LEU A 314 -1.99 4.54 -5.11
C LEU A 314 -2.16 3.27 -4.28
N LEU A 315 -1.08 2.53 -4.09
CA LEU A 315 -1.13 1.21 -3.46
C LEU A 315 -0.26 1.20 -2.22
N ALA A 316 -0.84 0.83 -1.08
CA ALA A 316 -0.07 0.17 -0.04
C ALA A 316 0.07 -1.31 -0.42
N MET A 317 1.22 -1.91 -0.13
CA MET A 317 1.49 -3.31 -0.47
C MET A 317 2.12 -4.04 0.70
N ASP A 318 1.56 -5.20 1.04
CA ASP A 318 2.22 -6.23 1.82
C ASP A 318 3.05 -7.11 0.88
N LEU A 319 4.35 -7.16 1.13
CA LEU A 319 5.35 -7.94 0.42
C LEU A 319 5.77 -9.17 1.26
N ASN A 320 4.81 -9.74 2.00
CA ASN A 320 4.94 -10.85 2.94
C ASN A 320 5.74 -10.46 4.19
N GLY A 321 5.21 -9.48 4.92
CA GLY A 321 5.79 -8.97 6.18
C GLY A 321 6.64 -7.70 6.01
N HIS A 322 6.88 -7.26 4.77
CA HIS A 322 7.44 -5.93 4.47
C HIS A 322 6.40 -5.07 3.77
N PHE A 323 6.29 -3.80 4.17
CA PHE A 323 5.36 -2.87 3.54
C PHE A 323 6.06 -1.94 2.58
N ALA A 324 5.45 -1.73 1.42
CA ALA A 324 5.91 -0.75 0.43
C ALA A 324 4.74 0.07 -0.11
N PHE A 325 5.07 1.27 -0.58
CA PHE A 325 4.14 2.10 -1.34
C PHE A 325 4.39 1.88 -2.84
N ALA A 326 3.33 1.82 -3.63
CA ALA A 326 3.44 1.75 -5.09
C ALA A 326 2.50 2.71 -5.81
N LEU A 327 2.95 3.13 -6.99
CA LEU A 327 2.24 3.98 -7.92
C LEU A 327 2.03 3.23 -9.23
N MET A 328 0.79 3.12 -9.69
CA MET A 328 0.47 2.52 -10.99
C MET A 328 -0.26 3.55 -11.86
N PHE A 329 0.20 3.73 -13.09
CA PHE A 329 -0.37 4.70 -14.04
C PHE A 329 -0.05 4.31 -15.49
N ARG A 330 -0.70 4.98 -16.45
CA ARG A 330 -0.32 4.89 -17.86
C ARG A 330 0.72 5.94 -18.19
N ASP A 331 1.85 5.53 -18.74
CA ASP A 331 2.82 6.46 -19.30
C ASP A 331 2.22 7.13 -20.55
N PRO A 332 2.04 8.45 -20.58
CA PRO A 332 1.45 9.12 -21.73
C PRO A 332 2.35 9.08 -22.98
N ALA A 333 3.68 8.99 -22.82
CA ALA A 333 4.61 8.97 -23.94
C ALA A 333 4.74 7.57 -24.56
N ALA A 334 4.78 6.53 -23.72
CA ALA A 334 4.90 5.14 -24.19
C ALA A 334 3.55 4.45 -24.41
N LEU A 335 2.45 5.03 -23.90
CA LEU A 335 1.11 4.44 -23.83
C LEU A 335 1.06 3.08 -23.11
N THR A 336 2.09 2.75 -22.33
CA THR A 336 2.22 1.51 -21.56
C THR A 336 1.97 1.72 -20.08
N PRO A 337 1.45 0.72 -19.35
CA PRO A 337 1.40 0.75 -17.90
C PRO A 337 2.80 0.85 -17.27
N ARG A 338 2.94 1.67 -16.23
CA ARG A 338 4.12 1.76 -15.36
C ARG A 338 3.72 1.55 -13.92
N PHE A 339 4.49 0.70 -13.25
CA PHE A 339 4.35 0.37 -11.83
C PHE A 339 5.64 0.72 -11.11
N LEU A 340 5.59 1.71 -10.22
CA LEU A 340 6.73 2.17 -9.43
C LEU A 340 6.54 1.72 -7.99
N LEU A 341 7.39 0.82 -7.51
CA LEU A 341 7.40 0.32 -6.13
C LEU A 341 8.47 1.05 -5.33
N TYR A 342 8.05 1.88 -4.39
CA TYR A 342 8.93 2.62 -3.49
C TYR A 342 9.15 1.82 -2.21
N ASN A 343 10.38 1.34 -2.02
CA ASN A 343 10.73 0.48 -0.89
C ASN A 343 11.70 1.17 0.08
N THR A 344 11.82 0.58 1.27
CA THR A 344 12.62 1.13 2.37
C THR A 344 13.80 0.24 2.80
N THR A 345 14.14 -0.75 1.98
CA THR A 345 15.28 -1.68 2.14
C THR A 345 16.01 -1.86 0.80
N ASN A 346 17.13 -2.59 0.78
CA ASN A 346 17.78 -2.98 -0.50
C ASN A 346 17.23 -4.26 -1.12
N THR A 347 16.28 -4.91 -0.46
CA THR A 347 15.70 -6.17 -0.95
C THR A 347 14.99 -5.95 -2.29
N LYS A 348 15.30 -6.78 -3.29
CA LYS A 348 14.69 -6.73 -4.62
C LYS A 348 13.37 -7.49 -4.66
N TYR A 349 12.31 -6.87 -4.15
CA TYR A 349 10.99 -7.49 -4.04
C TYR A 349 10.34 -7.77 -5.38
N ILE A 350 10.54 -6.93 -6.40
CA ILE A 350 9.86 -7.08 -7.70
C ILE A 350 10.10 -8.45 -8.36
N ARG A 351 11.21 -9.12 -8.03
CA ARG A 351 11.55 -10.45 -8.55
C ARG A 351 11.23 -11.60 -7.59
N THR A 352 11.04 -11.31 -6.32
CA THR A 352 10.95 -12.34 -5.26
C THR A 352 9.55 -12.45 -4.67
N THR A 353 8.70 -11.43 -4.83
CA THR A 353 7.35 -11.41 -4.27
C THR A 353 6.28 -11.46 -5.34
N ARG A 354 5.31 -12.37 -5.15
CA ARG A 354 4.19 -12.55 -6.07
C ARG A 354 3.21 -11.38 -6.06
N SER A 355 3.12 -10.66 -4.94
CA SER A 355 2.18 -9.54 -4.78
C SER A 355 2.43 -8.40 -5.76
N VAL A 356 3.68 -8.16 -6.19
CA VAL A 356 4.00 -7.14 -7.19
C VAL A 356 3.43 -7.49 -8.56
N GLY A 357 3.74 -8.67 -9.09
CA GLY A 357 3.20 -9.11 -10.38
C GLY A 357 1.68 -9.26 -10.37
N TRP A 358 1.12 -9.75 -9.26
CA TRP A 358 -0.33 -9.84 -9.05
C TRP A 358 -1.01 -8.47 -9.08
N ALA A 359 -0.46 -7.48 -8.36
CA ALA A 359 -0.99 -6.13 -8.35
C ALA A 359 -0.87 -5.46 -9.72
N PHE A 360 0.27 -5.63 -10.40
CA PHE A 360 0.44 -5.15 -11.77
C PHE A 360 -0.68 -5.67 -12.68
N ASP A 361 -0.89 -6.98 -12.72
CA ASP A 361 -1.91 -7.61 -13.57
C ASP A 361 -3.32 -7.11 -13.24
N LEU A 362 -3.65 -6.96 -11.95
CA LEU A 362 -4.96 -6.53 -11.49
C LEU A 362 -5.31 -5.10 -11.93
N PHE A 363 -4.34 -4.19 -11.87
CA PHE A 363 -4.57 -2.77 -12.16
C PHE A 363 -4.29 -2.39 -13.63
N CYS A 364 -3.43 -3.14 -14.32
CA CYS A 364 -3.03 -2.89 -15.71
C CYS A 364 -4.21 -2.77 -16.69
N GLU A 365 -5.19 -3.67 -16.60
CA GLU A 365 -6.34 -3.64 -17.53
C GLU A 365 -7.19 -2.37 -17.41
N ASN A 366 -7.37 -1.90 -16.19
CA ASN A 366 -8.13 -0.68 -15.92
C ASN A 366 -7.40 0.57 -16.40
N VAL A 367 -6.07 0.50 -16.50
CA VAL A 367 -5.22 1.57 -17.01
C VAL A 367 -5.24 1.60 -18.55
N CYS A 368 -5.32 0.45 -19.21
CA CYS A 368 -5.30 0.35 -20.67
C CYS A 368 -6.64 0.65 -21.34
N HIS A 369 -7.76 0.22 -20.75
CA HIS A 369 -9.10 0.42 -21.32
C HIS A 369 -9.66 1.85 -21.17
N ALA A 370 -8.98 2.75 -20.45
CA ALA A 370 -9.46 4.10 -20.22
C ALA A 370 -9.25 5.09 -21.40
N ALA A 371 -8.62 4.68 -22.51
CA ALA A 371 -8.28 5.59 -23.62
C ALA A 371 -8.68 5.09 -25.03
N ASP A 372 -9.44 3.99 -25.12
CA ASP A 372 -10.17 3.62 -26.34
C ASP A 372 -11.60 4.19 -26.25
#